data_AF-A0A9E0V6U0-F1
#
_entry.id   AF-A0A9E0V6U0-F1
#
_cell.length_a   1.000
_cell.length_b   1.000
_cell.length_c   1.000
_cell.angle_alpha   90.00
_cell.angle_beta   90.00
_cell.angle_gamma   90.00
#
_symmetry.space_group_name_H-M   'P 1'
#
loop_
_entity.id
_entity.type
_entity.pdbx_description
1 polymer ?
#
loop_
_entity_poly.entity_id
_entity_poly.type
_entity_poly.pdbx_seq_one_letter_code
_entity_poly.pdbx_strand_id
1 'polypeptide(L)'
;MDEMIKVPEIISDVEDNQILAAFDQAGYPKRIACFYFLTFISLQFDQASIYLCWVKRTIAIFFISVYLFSTTQMAELLKLPVLIQHFIEHQQEDHSISLLEFLEMHYGQPQPHDNDYARDMQLPFKVPVHSALAYMAYTVPNLMPLTVKSVFFEETHAVTLHHSGEYSFRYLSLIWQPPRC
;
A
#
# COMPACT_ATOMS: atom_id res chain seq x y z
N MET A 1 -6.38 -7.63 -52.13
CA MET A 1 -7.63 -8.40 -52.28
C MET A 1 -7.71 -9.34 -51.09
N ASP A 2 -7.75 -8.84 -49.86
CA ASP A 2 -8.78 -7.98 -49.25
C ASP A 2 -10.18 -8.52 -49.48
N GLU A 3 -10.67 -9.32 -48.54
CA GLU A 3 -12.04 -9.17 -48.08
C GLU A 3 -12.14 -9.51 -46.60
N MET A 4 -12.20 -8.43 -45.82
CA MET A 4 -12.35 -8.36 -44.38
C MET A 4 -13.76 -8.84 -44.02
N ILE A 5 -13.86 -9.94 -43.27
CA ILE A 5 -15.11 -10.37 -42.62
C ILE A 5 -15.50 -9.26 -41.65
N LYS A 6 -16.44 -8.43 -42.08
CA LYS A 6 -16.99 -7.34 -41.29
C LYS A 6 -17.93 -7.93 -40.24
N VAL A 7 -17.41 -8.10 -39.02
CA VAL A 7 -18.25 -8.41 -37.85
C VAL A 7 -19.21 -7.23 -37.65
N PRO A 8 -20.54 -7.45 -37.62
CA PRO A 8 -21.48 -6.35 -37.47
C PRO A 8 -21.40 -5.81 -36.05
N GLU A 9 -20.80 -4.62 -35.94
CA GLU A 9 -20.91 -3.68 -34.84
C GLU A 9 -22.35 -3.15 -34.80
N ILE A 10 -23.28 -3.96 -34.29
CA ILE A 10 -24.70 -3.61 -34.12
C ILE A 10 -25.13 -4.00 -32.70
N ILE A 11 -24.36 -3.63 -31.68
CA ILE A 11 -24.80 -3.67 -30.28
C ILE A 11 -24.15 -2.50 -29.52
N SER A 12 -24.38 -1.28 -29.98
CA SER A 12 -24.05 -0.09 -29.18
C SER A 12 -25.12 1.00 -29.24
N ASP A 13 -25.94 1.06 -30.31
CA ASP A 13 -26.85 2.19 -30.55
C ASP A 13 -28.32 1.78 -30.80
N VAL A 14 -28.83 0.73 -30.13
CA VAL A 14 -30.28 0.51 -30.13
C VAL A 14 -30.89 1.40 -29.05
N GLU A 15 -31.35 2.59 -29.46
CA GLU A 15 -32.17 3.46 -28.61
C GLU A 15 -33.30 2.65 -27.96
N ASP A 16 -33.48 2.80 -26.64
CA ASP A 16 -34.45 2.07 -25.80
C ASP A 16 -35.86 1.99 -26.41
N ASN A 17 -36.21 2.99 -27.21
CA ASN A 17 -37.48 3.10 -27.93
C ASN A 17 -37.69 2.00 -28.99
N GLN A 18 -36.63 1.52 -29.64
CA GLN A 18 -36.72 0.47 -30.66
C GLN A 18 -36.91 -0.92 -30.03
N ILE A 19 -36.33 -1.15 -28.85
CA ILE A 19 -36.49 -2.40 -28.10
C ILE A 19 -37.96 -2.56 -27.67
N LEU A 20 -38.53 -1.50 -27.10
CA LEU A 20 -39.94 -1.50 -26.68
C LEU A 20 -40.90 -1.68 -27.86
N ALA A 21 -40.62 -1.06 -29.01
CA ALA A 21 -41.40 -1.24 -30.23
C ALA A 21 -41.33 -2.67 -30.78
N ALA A 22 -40.16 -3.32 -30.71
CA ALA A 22 -39.99 -4.72 -31.13
C ALA A 22 -40.75 -5.70 -30.23
N PHE A 23 -40.80 -5.46 -28.91
CA PHE A 23 -41.58 -6.29 -27.99
C PHE A 23 -43.09 -6.12 -28.16
N ASP A 24 -43.56 -4.92 -28.49
CA ASP A 24 -44.96 -4.63 -28.79
C ASP A 24 -45.40 -5.30 -30.11
N GLN A 25 -44.56 -5.25 -31.15
CA GLN A 25 -44.79 -5.94 -32.43
C GLN A 25 -44.83 -7.48 -32.29
N ALA A 26 -44.07 -8.05 -31.35
CA ALA A 26 -44.05 -9.48 -31.09
C ALA A 26 -45.16 -9.96 -30.10
N GLY A 27 -46.04 -9.05 -29.64
CA GLY A 27 -47.21 -9.39 -28.83
C GLY A 27 -46.91 -9.76 -27.37
N TYR A 28 -45.73 -9.39 -26.85
CA TYR A 28 -45.37 -9.70 -25.47
C TYR A 28 -46.08 -8.76 -24.47
N PRO A 29 -46.62 -9.27 -23.36
CA PRO A 29 -47.24 -8.43 -22.35
C PRO A 29 -46.19 -7.51 -21.71
N LYS A 30 -46.51 -6.23 -21.54
CA LYS A 30 -45.63 -5.18 -20.99
C LYS A 30 -44.92 -5.56 -19.67
N ARG A 31 -45.52 -6.44 -18.87
CA ARG A 31 -44.90 -6.99 -17.66
C ARG A 31 -43.63 -7.79 -17.96
N ILE A 32 -43.62 -8.61 -19.02
CA ILE A 32 -42.48 -9.42 -19.43
C ILE A 32 -41.35 -8.54 -19.98
N ALA A 33 -41.67 -7.54 -20.80
CA ALA A 33 -40.68 -6.57 -21.29
C ALA A 33 -40.00 -5.80 -20.13
N CYS A 34 -40.76 -5.43 -19.09
CA CYS A 34 -40.22 -4.81 -17.89
C CYS A 34 -39.25 -5.73 -17.13
N PHE A 35 -39.55 -7.03 -16.99
CA PHE A 35 -38.63 -7.97 -16.35
C PHE A 35 -37.30 -8.09 -17.10
N TYR A 36 -37.32 -8.22 -18.43
CA TYR A 36 -36.09 -8.30 -19.22
C TYR A 36 -35.25 -7.03 -19.15
N PHE A 37 -35.90 -5.86 -19.21
CA PHE A 37 -35.23 -4.57 -19.09
C PHE A 37 -34.55 -4.41 -17.71
N LEU A 38 -35.25 -4.77 -16.63
CA LEU A 38 -34.68 -4.74 -15.28
C LEU A 38 -33.51 -5.73 -15.12
N THR A 39 -33.60 -6.94 -15.68
CA THR A 39 -32.47 -7.89 -15.64
C THR A 39 -31.27 -7.41 -16.44
N PHE A 40 -31.49 -6.74 -17.57
CA PHE A 40 -30.41 -6.17 -18.39
C PHE A 40 -29.70 -5.03 -17.66
N ILE A 41 -30.46 -4.14 -17.02
CA ILE A 41 -29.91 -3.06 -16.18
C ILE A 41 -29.13 -3.63 -15.00
N SER A 42 -29.68 -4.60 -14.27
CA SER A 42 -28.97 -5.25 -13.15
C SER A 42 -27.66 -5.89 -13.59
N LEU A 43 -27.65 -6.55 -14.76
CA LEU A 43 -26.42 -7.15 -15.31
C LEU A 43 -25.38 -6.08 -15.66
N GLN A 44 -25.79 -4.94 -16.22
CA GLN A 44 -24.89 -3.82 -16.50
C GLN A 44 -24.30 -3.22 -15.21
N PHE A 45 -25.10 -3.10 -14.14
CA PHE A 45 -24.60 -2.65 -12.84
C PHE A 45 -23.60 -3.62 -12.22
N ASP A 46 -23.84 -4.93 -12.32
CA ASP A 46 -22.91 -5.96 -11.84
C ASP A 46 -21.59 -5.94 -12.61
N GLN A 47 -21.65 -5.81 -13.94
CA GLN A 47 -20.46 -5.66 -14.79
C GLN A 47 -19.66 -4.40 -14.45
N ALA A 48 -20.33 -3.26 -14.28
CA ALA A 48 -19.69 -2.01 -13.89
C ALA A 48 -19.05 -2.11 -12.50
N SER A 49 -19.70 -2.77 -11.54
CA SER A 49 -19.16 -3.01 -10.20
C SER A 49 -17.91 -3.89 -10.22
N ILE A 50 -17.93 -4.99 -10.99
CA ILE A 50 -16.78 -5.87 -11.19
C ILE A 50 -15.63 -5.08 -11.83
N TYR A 51 -15.88 -4.38 -12.94
CA TYR A 51 -14.88 -3.56 -13.63
C TYR A 51 -14.25 -2.52 -12.70
N LEU A 52 -15.09 -1.80 -11.95
CA LEU A 52 -14.66 -0.82 -10.97
C LEU A 52 -13.75 -1.49 -9.92
N CYS A 53 -14.11 -2.67 -9.40
CA CYS A 53 -13.30 -3.45 -8.46
C CYS A 53 -11.91 -3.81 -9.03
N TRP A 54 -11.87 -4.28 -10.28
CA TRP A 54 -10.62 -4.57 -10.99
C TRP A 54 -9.74 -3.33 -11.10
N VAL A 55 -10.32 -2.19 -11.51
CA VAL A 55 -9.59 -0.93 -11.64
C VAL A 55 -9.01 -0.48 -10.30
N LYS A 56 -9.77 -0.49 -9.20
CA LYS A 56 -9.21 -0.09 -7.88
C LYS A 56 -8.09 -1.02 -7.44
N ARG A 57 -8.24 -2.33 -7.66
CA ARG A 57 -7.21 -3.32 -7.32
C ARG A 57 -5.93 -3.07 -8.11
N THR A 58 -6.04 -2.86 -9.42
CA THR A 58 -4.87 -2.59 -10.29
C THR A 58 -4.17 -1.30 -9.89
N ILE A 59 -4.94 -0.24 -9.63
CA ILE A 59 -4.39 1.06 -9.19
C ILE A 59 -3.67 0.91 -7.84
N ALA A 60 -4.28 0.19 -6.88
CA ALA A 60 -3.66 -0.04 -5.58
C ALA A 60 -2.36 -0.84 -5.70
N ILE A 61 -2.35 -1.92 -6.49
CA ILE A 61 -1.13 -2.71 -6.75
C ILE A 61 -0.05 -1.84 -7.39
N PHE A 62 -0.41 -1.03 -8.39
CA PHE A 62 0.54 -0.13 -9.05
C PHE A 62 1.18 0.85 -8.05
N PHE A 63 0.38 1.52 -7.21
CA PHE A 63 0.92 2.44 -6.20
C PHE A 63 1.77 1.73 -5.15
N ILE A 64 1.38 0.53 -4.70
CA ILE A 64 2.18 -0.28 -3.79
C ILE A 64 3.51 -0.67 -4.45
N SER A 65 3.50 -1.09 -5.71
CA SER A 65 4.73 -1.39 -6.45
C SER A 65 5.64 -0.18 -6.55
N VAL A 66 5.13 0.98 -6.98
CA VAL A 66 5.91 2.22 -7.07
C VAL A 66 6.48 2.61 -5.69
N TYR A 67 5.67 2.51 -4.63
CA TYR A 67 6.11 2.77 -3.27
C TYR A 67 7.24 1.82 -2.83
N LEU A 68 7.10 0.52 -3.08
CA LEU A 68 8.14 -0.46 -2.77
C LEU A 68 9.43 -0.17 -3.54
N PHE A 69 9.35 0.07 -4.84
CA PHE A 69 10.53 0.43 -5.65
C PHE A 69 11.19 1.74 -5.18
N SER A 70 10.40 2.71 -4.72
CA SER A 70 10.91 4.01 -4.25
C SER A 70 11.50 3.97 -2.84
N THR A 71 11.01 3.08 -1.97
CA THR A 71 11.38 3.06 -0.55
C THR A 71 12.34 1.94 -0.19
N THR A 72 12.47 0.93 -1.05
CA THR A 72 13.43 -0.17 -0.87
C THR A 72 14.60 0.00 -1.83
N GLN A 73 15.69 -0.72 -1.54
CA GLN A 73 16.85 -0.79 -2.43
C GLN A 73 16.61 -1.76 -3.62
N MET A 74 15.36 -2.02 -4.02
CA MET A 74 15.03 -2.93 -5.12
C MET A 74 15.62 -2.46 -6.47
N ALA A 75 15.89 -1.17 -6.62
CA ALA A 75 16.62 -0.63 -7.76
C ALA A 75 18.04 -1.21 -7.92
N GLU A 76 18.68 -1.67 -6.83
CA GLU A 76 19.98 -2.36 -6.89
C GLU A 76 19.88 -3.69 -7.64
N LEU A 77 18.71 -4.34 -7.70
CA LEU A 77 18.50 -5.55 -8.49
C LEU A 77 18.64 -5.30 -10.00
N LEU A 78 18.45 -4.06 -10.46
CA LEU A 78 18.69 -3.70 -11.85
C LEU A 78 20.18 -3.76 -12.23
N LYS A 79 21.08 -3.81 -11.24
CA LYS A 79 22.52 -4.01 -11.43
C LYS A 79 22.94 -5.48 -11.47
N LEU A 80 22.00 -6.43 -11.32
CA LEU A 80 22.31 -7.87 -11.43
C LEU A 80 23.01 -8.25 -12.75
N PRO A 81 22.67 -7.68 -13.93
CA PRO A 81 23.41 -7.95 -15.15
C PRO A 81 24.90 -7.56 -15.06
N VAL A 82 25.22 -6.47 -14.34
CA VAL A 82 26.61 -6.02 -14.11
C VAL A 82 27.36 -7.04 -13.23
N LEU A 83 26.70 -7.54 -12.18
CA LEU A 83 27.26 -8.57 -11.31
C LEU A 83 27.56 -9.87 -12.08
N ILE A 84 26.64 -10.31 -12.93
CA ILE A 84 26.84 -11.51 -13.76
C ILE A 84 27.99 -11.29 -14.75
N GLN A 85 28.04 -10.13 -15.41
CA GLN A 85 29.11 -9.79 -16.34
C GLN A 85 30.48 -9.81 -15.65
N HIS A 86 30.57 -9.23 -14.46
CA HIS A 86 31.83 -9.19 -13.71
C HIS A 86 32.23 -10.57 -13.16
N PHE A 87 31.27 -11.40 -12.77
CA PHE A 87 31.53 -12.80 -12.43
C PHE A 87 32.11 -13.59 -13.62
N ILE A 88 31.58 -13.37 -14.84
CA ILE A 88 32.09 -14.01 -16.05
C ILE A 88 33.53 -13.58 -16.34
N GLU A 89 33.89 -12.31 -16.10
CA GLU A 89 35.26 -11.82 -16.27
C GLU A 89 36.23 -12.53 -15.31
N HIS A 90 35.89 -12.63 -14.03
CA HIS A 90 36.70 -13.42 -13.09
C HIS A 90 36.76 -14.90 -13.48
N GLN A 91 35.70 -15.47 -14.03
CA GLN A 91 35.71 -16.84 -14.51
C GLN A 91 36.58 -17.02 -15.78
N GLN A 92 36.85 -15.96 -16.54
CA GLN A 92 37.81 -16.00 -17.66
C GLN A 92 39.26 -15.94 -17.17
N GLU A 93 39.52 -15.24 -16.07
CA GLU A 93 40.85 -15.14 -15.46
C GLU A 93 41.18 -16.37 -14.60
N ASP A 94 40.20 -16.85 -13.84
CA ASP A 94 40.26 -18.04 -13.01
C ASP A 94 39.02 -18.91 -13.23
N HIS A 95 39.17 -19.95 -14.05
CA HIS A 95 38.09 -20.89 -14.35
C HIS A 95 37.58 -21.70 -13.14
N SER A 96 38.30 -21.70 -12.02
CA SER A 96 37.92 -22.44 -10.82
C SER A 96 37.01 -21.67 -9.88
N ILE A 97 36.88 -20.34 -10.06
CA ILE A 97 36.10 -19.51 -9.16
C ILE A 97 34.61 -19.85 -9.23
N SER A 98 34.04 -20.13 -8.06
CA SER A 98 32.60 -20.31 -7.90
C SER A 98 31.91 -18.96 -7.65
N LEU A 99 30.59 -18.92 -7.89
CA LEU A 99 29.77 -17.74 -7.61
C LEU A 99 29.88 -17.33 -6.13
N LEU A 100 29.91 -18.29 -5.20
CA LEU A 100 30.02 -18.01 -3.77
C LEU A 100 31.37 -17.40 -3.41
N GLU A 101 32.46 -17.90 -3.96
CA GLU A 101 33.80 -17.33 -3.75
C GLU A 101 33.89 -15.92 -4.34
N PHE A 102 33.30 -15.67 -5.51
CA PHE A 102 33.19 -14.33 -6.08
C PHE A 102 32.35 -13.39 -5.19
N LEU A 103 31.26 -13.86 -4.60
CA LEU A 103 30.51 -13.04 -3.65
C LEU A 103 31.29 -12.81 -2.36
N GLU A 104 32.05 -13.78 -1.88
CA GLU A 104 32.85 -13.64 -0.67
C GLU A 104 34.02 -12.67 -0.87
N MET A 105 34.74 -12.74 -2.00
CA MET A 105 35.83 -11.80 -2.29
C MET A 105 35.31 -10.36 -2.39
N HIS A 106 34.13 -10.18 -2.99
CA HIS A 106 33.58 -8.85 -3.18
C HIS A 106 32.81 -8.36 -1.96
N TYR A 107 31.99 -9.15 -1.30
CA TYR A 107 31.14 -8.69 -0.19
C TYR A 107 31.59 -9.11 1.21
N GLY A 108 32.49 -10.08 1.33
CA GLY A 108 32.94 -10.64 2.61
C GLY A 108 34.10 -9.87 3.26
N GLN A 109 34.90 -9.14 2.48
CA GLN A 109 36.08 -8.41 2.95
C GLN A 109 36.00 -6.90 2.65
N PRO A 110 36.71 -6.05 3.43
CA PRO A 110 36.90 -4.66 3.07
C PRO A 110 37.55 -4.55 1.69
N GLN A 111 36.98 -3.68 0.86
CA GLN A 111 37.40 -3.53 -0.53
C GLN A 111 38.79 -2.89 -0.62
N PRO A 112 39.78 -3.56 -1.22
CA PRO A 112 41.06 -2.95 -1.52
C PRO A 112 40.89 -1.87 -2.60
N HIS A 113 41.69 -0.81 -2.52
CA HIS A 113 41.71 0.20 -3.57
C HIS A 113 42.74 -0.18 -4.63
N ASP A 114 42.35 -1.13 -5.49
CA ASP A 114 43.17 -1.64 -6.59
C ASP A 114 42.62 -1.19 -7.96
N ASN A 115 43.05 -1.86 -9.03
CA ASN A 115 42.65 -1.53 -10.40
C ASN A 115 41.16 -1.86 -10.67
N ASP A 116 40.58 -2.79 -9.92
CA ASP A 116 39.20 -3.25 -10.10
C ASP A 116 38.21 -2.46 -9.25
N TYR A 117 38.69 -1.68 -8.28
CA TYR A 117 37.88 -0.82 -7.41
C TYR A 117 36.75 -0.06 -8.13
N ALA A 118 37.03 0.55 -9.29
CA ALA A 118 36.03 1.31 -10.03
C ALA A 118 34.91 0.43 -10.63
N ARG A 119 35.22 -0.83 -10.94
CA ARG A 119 34.26 -1.86 -11.40
C ARG A 119 33.49 -2.40 -10.20
N ASP A 120 34.17 -2.67 -9.10
CA ASP A 120 33.55 -3.21 -7.89
C ASP A 120 32.49 -2.26 -7.34
N MET A 121 32.74 -0.94 -7.37
CA MET A 121 31.77 0.07 -6.92
C MET A 121 30.49 0.11 -7.78
N GLN A 122 30.46 -0.55 -8.95
CA GLN A 122 29.27 -0.65 -9.80
C GLN A 122 28.39 -1.85 -9.43
N LEU A 123 28.88 -2.78 -8.60
CA LEU A 123 28.12 -3.94 -8.18
C LEU A 123 26.90 -3.54 -7.33
N PRO A 124 25.84 -4.36 -7.33
CA PRO A 124 24.68 -4.16 -6.46
C PRO A 124 25.10 -3.97 -5.00
N PHE A 125 24.48 -3.02 -4.29
CA PHE A 125 24.67 -2.79 -2.86
C PHE A 125 26.08 -2.36 -2.42
N LYS A 126 26.99 -2.03 -3.36
CA LYS A 126 28.33 -1.53 -3.03
C LYS A 126 28.38 -0.06 -2.69
N VAL A 127 27.60 0.75 -3.40
CA VAL A 127 27.47 2.18 -3.16
C VAL A 127 26.02 2.47 -2.78
N PRO A 128 25.76 3.16 -1.66
CA PRO A 128 24.40 3.51 -1.28
C PRO A 128 23.83 4.55 -2.24
N VAL A 129 22.91 4.12 -3.13
CA VAL A 129 22.27 4.97 -4.15
C VAL A 129 21.20 5.90 -3.55
N HIS A 130 20.56 5.49 -2.45
CA HIS A 130 19.51 6.27 -1.77
C HIS A 130 19.87 6.51 -0.30
N SER A 131 20.89 7.34 -0.08
CA SER A 131 21.39 7.68 1.26
C SER A 131 20.32 8.26 2.19
N ALA A 132 19.40 9.09 1.68
CA ALA A 132 18.45 9.82 2.53
C ALA A 132 17.37 8.93 3.18
N LEU A 133 16.77 7.98 2.46
CA LEU A 133 15.72 7.10 3.01
C LEU A 133 16.30 5.90 3.76
N ALA A 134 17.44 5.36 3.29
CA ALA A 134 18.12 4.28 3.97
C ALA A 134 18.62 4.70 5.35
N TYR A 135 19.18 5.92 5.51
CA TYR A 135 19.66 6.40 6.82
C TYR A 135 18.56 6.49 7.88
N MET A 136 17.32 6.83 7.48
CA MET A 136 16.19 6.97 8.42
C MET A 136 15.73 5.63 9.00
N ALA A 137 15.94 4.51 8.28
CA ALA A 137 15.57 3.18 8.75
C ALA A 137 16.57 2.58 9.76
N TYR A 138 17.81 3.09 9.80
CA TYR A 138 18.89 2.58 10.66
C TYR A 138 19.14 3.38 11.93
N THR A 139 18.30 4.37 12.26
CA THR A 139 18.36 4.94 13.62
C THR A 139 17.69 3.97 14.58
N VAL A 140 18.47 3.07 15.16
CA VAL A 140 18.07 2.38 16.40
C VAL A 140 17.66 3.48 17.38
N PRO A 141 16.41 3.53 17.86
CA PRO A 141 16.07 4.49 18.88
C PRO A 141 16.97 4.18 20.06
N ASN A 142 17.82 5.14 20.43
CA ASN A 142 18.51 5.07 21.70
C ASN A 142 17.41 4.88 22.73
N LEU A 143 17.37 3.71 23.38
CA LEU A 143 16.42 3.42 24.45
C LEU A 143 16.79 4.35 25.59
N MET A 144 16.29 5.59 25.54
CA MET A 144 16.38 6.51 26.65
C MET A 144 15.66 5.82 27.80
N PRO A 145 16.34 5.47 28.90
CA PRO A 145 15.65 4.88 30.02
C PRO A 145 14.67 5.93 30.55
N LEU A 146 13.37 5.69 30.34
CA LEU A 146 12.32 6.41 31.04
C LEU A 146 12.48 6.06 32.52
N THR A 147 13.20 6.90 33.26
CA THR A 147 13.18 6.85 34.72
C THR A 147 11.79 7.29 35.13
N VAL A 148 10.88 6.33 35.25
CA VAL A 148 9.60 6.52 35.93
C VAL A 148 9.96 6.79 37.38
N LYS A 149 10.03 8.07 37.75
CA LYS A 149 10.11 8.47 39.14
C LYS A 149 8.80 8.01 39.77
N SER A 150 8.86 6.93 40.55
CA SER A 150 7.70 6.46 41.31
C SER A 150 7.25 7.62 42.18
N VAL A 151 6.14 8.23 41.83
CA VAL A 151 5.45 9.15 42.73
C VAL A 151 4.92 8.24 43.83
N PHE A 152 5.58 8.28 44.99
CA PHE A 152 4.98 7.73 46.19
C PHE A 152 3.67 8.49 46.39
N PHE A 153 2.54 7.81 46.21
CA PHE A 153 1.29 8.32 46.72
C PHE A 153 1.47 8.33 48.24
N GLU A 154 1.64 9.53 48.80
CA GLU A 154 1.42 9.71 50.23
C GLU A 154 -0.03 9.27 50.46
N GLU A 155 -0.22 8.17 51.21
CA GLU A 155 -1.57 7.77 51.57
C GLU A 155 -2.20 8.99 52.24
N THR A 156 -3.19 9.59 51.58
CA THR A 156 -4.01 10.60 52.21
C THR A 156 -4.61 9.92 53.42
N HIS A 157 -4.07 10.22 54.60
CA HIS A 157 -4.62 9.81 55.88
C HIS A 157 -6.13 9.92 55.77
N ALA A 158 -6.81 8.79 56.00
CA ALA A 158 -8.26 8.77 56.02
C ALA A 158 -8.72 9.85 57.01
N VAL A 159 -9.19 10.98 56.48
CA VAL A 159 -9.81 12.01 57.30
C VAL A 159 -11.09 11.36 57.81
N THR A 160 -11.08 10.98 59.08
CA THR A 160 -12.30 10.64 59.80
C THR A 160 -13.19 11.88 59.74
N LEU A 161 -14.15 11.88 58.81
CA LEU A 161 -15.19 12.90 58.76
C LEU A 161 -15.99 12.77 60.06
N HIS A 162 -15.69 13.67 60.99
CA HIS A 162 -16.45 13.83 62.21
C HIS A 162 -17.88 14.19 61.77
N HIS A 163 -18.83 13.28 62.02
CA HIS A 163 -20.22 13.45 61.62
C HIS A 163 -20.90 14.45 62.57
N SER A 164 -20.59 15.74 62.45
CA SER A 164 -21.38 16.82 63.06
C SER A 164 -22.62 17.02 62.20
N GLY A 165 -23.77 16.57 62.72
CA GLY A 165 -25.04 16.42 62.02
C GLY A 165 -25.77 17.70 61.63
N GLU A 166 -25.10 18.69 61.05
CA GLU A 166 -25.75 19.90 60.51
C GLU A 166 -25.00 20.43 59.27
N TYR A 167 -25.21 19.81 58.11
CA TYR A 167 -24.86 20.40 56.82
C TYR A 167 -26.13 20.66 56.03
N SER A 168 -26.47 21.95 55.86
CA SER A 168 -27.63 22.38 55.09
C SER A 168 -27.35 22.20 53.59
N PHE A 169 -28.09 21.29 52.94
CA PHE A 169 -28.02 21.02 51.49
C PHE A 169 -28.48 22.19 50.59
N ARG A 170 -28.67 23.41 51.15
CA ARG A 170 -29.12 24.59 50.41
C ARG A 170 -28.10 25.16 49.42
N TYR A 171 -26.83 24.74 49.48
CA TYR A 171 -25.79 25.25 48.59
C TYR A 171 -25.71 24.51 47.24
N LEU A 172 -26.16 23.25 47.16
CA LEU A 172 -26.02 22.44 45.94
C LEU A 172 -26.87 22.96 44.77
N SER A 173 -27.97 23.69 45.04
CA SER A 173 -28.81 24.33 44.02
C SER A 173 -28.22 25.63 43.45
N LEU A 174 -27.11 26.13 44.01
CA LEU A 174 -26.36 27.28 43.48
C LEU A 174 -25.26 26.87 42.49
N ILE A 175 -24.86 25.59 42.48
CA ILE A 175 -23.72 25.10 41.67
C ILE A 175 -24.11 24.93 40.20
N TRP A 176 -25.37 24.59 39.91
CA TRP A 176 -25.86 24.35 38.55
C TRP A 176 -27.00 25.29 38.20
N GLN A 177 -26.68 26.56 37.94
CA GLN A 177 -27.64 27.48 37.32
C GLN A 177 -27.23 27.80 35.87
N PRO A 178 -28.14 27.68 34.90
CA PRO A 178 -27.86 28.11 33.54
C PRO A 178 -27.65 29.63 33.47
N PRO A 179 -26.93 30.14 32.45
CA PRO A 179 -26.64 31.56 32.31
C PRO A 179 -27.95 32.34 32.19
N ARG A 180 -28.10 33.39 33.00
CA ARG A 180 -29.27 34.27 32.91
C ARG A 180 -28.95 35.40 31.95
N CYS A 181 -29.79 35.59 30.93
CA CYS A 181 -29.76 36.74 30.02
C CYS A 181 -30.27 38.01 30.71
#